data_AF-A0A9E4MIA4-F1
#
_entry.id   AF-A0A9E4MIA4-F1
#
_cell.length_a   1.000
_cell.length_b   1.000
_cell.length_c   1.000
_cell.angle_alpha   90.00
_cell.angle_beta   90.00
_cell.angle_gamma   90.00
#
_symmetry.space_group_name_H-M   'P 1'
#
loop_
_entity.id
_entity.type
_entity.pdbx_description
1 polymer ?
#
loop_
_entity_poly.entity_id
_entity_poly.type
_entity_poly.pdbx_seq_one_letter_code
_entity_poly.pdbx_strand_id
1 'polypeptide(L)' 'RTAFSQRRKTLVNNFRPSVGRPVAEAALAALDLPPSVRAESLGLAEFVGLFRAMAPPDLAEPTSCI' A
#
# COMPACT_ATOMS: atom_id res chain seq x y z
N ARG A 1 5.01 4.62 -7.45
CA ARG A 1 5.83 3.94 -8.50
C ARG A 1 5.89 2.44 -8.31
N THR A 2 6.33 1.93 -7.15
CA THR A 2 6.54 0.49 -6.89
C THR A 2 5.34 -0.41 -7.20
N ALA A 3 4.12 0.02 -6.83
CA ALA A 3 2.89 -0.74 -7.09
C ALA A 3 2.64 -1.07 -8.57
N PHE A 4 3.11 -0.24 -9.49
CA PHE A 4 2.93 -0.40 -10.94
C PHE A 4 4.22 -0.87 -11.65
N SER A 5 5.30 -1.15 -10.91
CA SER A 5 6.58 -1.55 -11.50
C SER A 5 6.46 -2.85 -12.31
N GLN A 6 5.60 -3.76 -11.87
CA GLN A 6 5.32 -5.03 -12.53
C GLN A 6 3.80 -5.25 -12.57
N ARG A 7 3.16 -4.68 -13.60
CA ARG A 7 1.68 -4.56 -13.71
C ARG A 7 0.90 -5.87 -13.49
N ARG A 8 1.42 -7.01 -13.95
CA ARG A 8 0.75 -8.32 -13.82
C ARG A 8 0.97 -9.00 -12.46
N LYS A 9 1.80 -8.45 -11.58
CA LYS A 9 2.08 -9.02 -10.26
C LYS A 9 1.14 -8.44 -9.21
N THR A 10 0.89 -9.22 -8.16
CA THR A 10 0.15 -8.77 -6.98
C THR A 10 0.89 -7.62 -6.29
N LEU A 11 0.17 -6.83 -5.50
CA LEU A 11 0.77 -5.75 -4.72
C LEU A 11 1.83 -6.25 -3.75
N VAL A 12 1.56 -7.37 -3.07
CA VAL A 12 2.55 -8.04 -2.20
C VAL A 12 3.86 -8.30 -2.95
N ASN A 13 3.78 -8.81 -4.19
CA ASN A 13 4.97 -9.08 -5.00
C ASN A 13 5.69 -7.81 -5.46
N ASN A 14 4.95 -6.74 -5.76
CA ASN A 14 5.52 -5.44 -6.11
C ASN A 14 6.21 -4.79 -4.91
N PHE A 15 5.63 -4.90 -3.70
CA PHE A 15 6.12 -4.27 -2.47
C PHE A 15 7.19 -5.07 -1.73
N ARG A 16 7.24 -6.39 -1.91
CA ARG A 16 8.25 -7.28 -1.33
C ARG A 16 9.69 -6.74 -1.41
N PRO A 17 10.20 -6.23 -2.55
CA PRO A 17 11.57 -5.71 -2.62
C PRO A 17 11.79 -4.38 -1.85
N SER A 18 10.74 -3.66 -1.45
CA SER A 18 10.86 -2.35 -0.79
C SER A 18 10.56 -2.40 0.71
N VAL A 19 9.51 -3.12 1.12
CA VAL A 19 9.05 -3.16 2.52
C VAL A 19 8.98 -4.58 3.09
N GLY A 20 9.26 -5.60 2.28
CA GLY A 20 9.12 -7.00 2.68
C GLY A 20 7.68 -7.51 2.61
N ARG A 21 7.51 -8.84 2.63
CA ARG A 21 6.20 -9.49 2.53
C ARG A 21 5.29 -9.21 3.74
N PRO A 22 5.75 -9.31 5.01
CA PRO A 22 4.87 -9.14 6.17
C PRO A 22 4.25 -7.75 6.26
N VAL A 23 5.02 -6.70 5.95
CA VAL A 23 4.54 -5.31 5.96
C VAL A 23 3.51 -5.08 4.86
N ALA A 24 3.76 -5.61 3.65
CA ALA A 24 2.82 -5.50 2.54
C ALA A 24 1.50 -6.23 2.81
N GLU A 25 1.55 -7.43 3.41
CA GLU A 25 0.35 -8.18 3.80
C GLU A 25 -0.42 -7.46 4.92
N ALA A 26 0.27 -6.93 5.93
CA ALA A 26 -0.35 -6.15 7.00
C ALA A 26 -1.05 -4.88 6.48
N ALA A 27 -0.41 -4.14 5.56
CA ALA A 27 -0.99 -2.95 4.97
C ALA A 27 -2.23 -3.26 4.12
N LEU A 28 -2.26 -4.40 3.42
CA LEU A 28 -3.45 -4.84 2.68
C LEU A 28 -4.56 -5.29 3.64
N ALA A 29 -4.22 -6.03 4.68
CA ALA A 29 -5.18 -6.47 5.69
C ALA A 29 -5.82 -5.29 6.43
N ALA A 30 -5.08 -4.21 6.68
CA ALA A 30 -5.62 -2.98 7.29
C ALA A 30 -6.68 -2.26 6.43
N LEU A 31 -6.80 -2.62 5.16
CA LEU A 31 -7.75 -2.06 4.19
C LEU A 31 -8.77 -3.10 3.71
N ASP A 32 -8.83 -4.26 4.38
CA ASP A 32 -9.65 -5.41 3.98
C ASP A 32 -9.42 -5.86 2.53
N LEU A 33 -8.19 -5.67 2.02
CA LEU A 33 -7.81 -6.05 0.65
C LEU A 33 -7.21 -7.46 0.61
N PRO A 34 -7.55 -8.27 -0.42
CA PRO A 34 -6.99 -9.60 -0.56
C PRO A 34 -5.50 -9.55 -0.95
N PRO A 35 -4.66 -10.49 -0.49
CA PRO A 35 -3.22 -10.52 -0.82
C PRO A 35 -2.93 -10.80 -2.31
N SER A 36 -3.93 -11.28 -3.05
CA SER A 36 -3.88 -11.52 -4.50
C SER A 36 -4.20 -10.28 -5.34
N VAL A 37 -4.56 -9.14 -4.71
CA VAL A 37 -4.96 -7.92 -5.42
C VAL A 37 -3.80 -7.37 -6.28
N ARG A 38 -4.16 -6.80 -7.44
CA ARG A 38 -3.22 -6.12 -8.34
C ARG A 38 -3.39 -4.62 -8.22
N ALA A 39 -2.36 -3.87 -8.58
CA ALA A 39 -2.42 -2.42 -8.54
C ALA A 39 -3.52 -1.82 -9.44
N GLU A 40 -3.81 -2.47 -10.57
CA GLU A 40 -4.81 -1.99 -11.54
C GLU A 40 -6.27 -2.17 -11.11
N SER A 41 -6.53 -3.01 -10.11
CA SER A 41 -7.88 -3.18 -9.55
C SER A 41 -8.19 -2.20 -8.41
N LEU A 42 -7.20 -1.43 -7.96
CA LEU A 42 -7.38 -0.44 -6.91
C LEU A 42 -7.73 0.94 -7.48
N GLY A 43 -8.67 1.61 -6.83
CA GLY A 43 -8.94 3.02 -6.97
C GLY A 43 -7.99 3.91 -6.16
N LEU A 44 -8.09 5.22 -6.38
CA LEU A 44 -7.23 6.21 -5.73
C LEU A 44 -7.31 6.18 -4.19
N ALA A 45 -8.52 6.03 -3.63
CA ALA A 45 -8.71 6.01 -2.18
C ALA A 45 -7.96 4.87 -1.51
N GLU A 46 -7.99 3.68 -2.12
CA GLU A 46 -7.29 2.51 -1.59
C GLU A 46 -5.77 2.67 -1.71
N PHE A 47 -5.27 3.34 -2.76
CA PHE A 47 -3.85 3.69 -2.87
C PHE A 47 -3.39 4.65 -1.77
N VAL A 48 -4.20 5.65 -1.45
CA VAL A 48 -3.92 6.59 -0.35
C VAL A 48 -3.93 5.83 0.98
N GLY A 49 -4.92 4.95 1.19
CA GLY A 49 -4.99 4.09 2.36
C GLY A 49 -3.74 3.22 2.51
N LEU A 50 -3.31 2.57 1.43
CA LEU A 50 -2.11 1.73 1.40
C LEU A 50 -0.86 2.51 1.76
N PHE A 51 -0.71 3.72 1.21
CA PHE A 51 0.42 4.58 1.51
C PHE A 51 0.46 4.94 3.00
N ARG A 52 -0.69 5.30 3.59
CA ARG A 52 -0.80 5.61 5.02
C ARG A 52 -0.52 4.40 5.90
N ALA A 53 -1.01 3.22 5.54
CA ALA A 53 -0.78 1.99 6.29
C ALA A 53 0.68 1.51 6.27
N MET A 54 1.44 1.89 5.23
CA MET A 54 2.87 1.59 5.11
C MET A 54 3.78 2.71 5.63
N ALA A 55 3.24 3.91 5.87
CA ALA A 55 4.00 5.03 6.40
C ALA A 55 4.23 4.85 7.91
N PRO A 56 5.40 5.22 8.44
CA PRO A 56 5.59 5.35 9.87
C PRO A 56 4.61 6.40 10.44
N PRO A 57 4.12 6.22 11.68
CA PRO A 57 3.07 7.05 12.26
C PRO A 57 3.44 8.54 12.38
N ASP A 58 4.73 8.92 12.29
CA ASP A 58 5.15 10.33 12.36
C ASP A 58 4.85 11.16 11.10
N LEU A 59 4.61 10.50 9.95
CA LEU A 59 4.32 11.14 8.67
C LEU A 59 2.81 11.23 8.39
N ALA A 60 1.97 10.78 9.32
CA ALA A 60 0.51 10.68 9.14
C ALA A 60 -0.27 11.87 9.72
N GLU A 61 0.38 12.81 10.40
CA GLU A 61 -0.28 14.03 10.88
C GLU A 61 -0.64 14.91 9.67
N PRO A 62 -1.94 15.20 9.45
CA PRO A 62 -2.28 16.29 8.56
C PRO A 62 -1.72 17.55 9.20
N THR A 63 -0.98 18.34 8.43
CA THR A 63 -0.74 19.76 8.73
C THR A 63 -2.11 20.43 8.96
N SER A 64 -2.56 20.39 10.20
CA SER A 64 -3.55 21.27 10.79
C SER A 64 -2.83 22.60 11.02
N CYS A 65 -2.51 23.30 9.95
CA CYS A 65 -2.24 24.73 10.04
C CYS A 65 -3.58 25.44 9.92
N ILE A 66 -4.07 25.86 11.09
CA ILE A 66 -4.94 27.01 11.29
C ILE A 66 -4.29 28.24 10.65
#